data_AF-A0A3M0ZLS6-F1
#
_entry.id   AF-A0A3M0ZLS6-F1
#
_cell.length_a   1.000
_cell.length_b   1.000
_cell.length_c   1.000
_cell.angle_alpha   90.00
_cell.angle_beta   90.00
_cell.angle_gamma   90.00
#
_symmetry.space_group_name_H-M   'P 1'
#
loop_
_entity.id
_entity.type
_entity.pdbx_description
1 polymer ?
#
loop_
_entity_poly.entity_id
_entity_poly.type
_entity_poly.pdbx_seq_one_letter_code
_entity_poly.pdbx_strand_id
1 'polypeptide(L)'
;MCGNGRVEPGEACDDGNARNDDGCLRTCQPARCGDGYLWRGVEECDEGAGNSNQPGAACRTDCTLPDICGDADRDGRVTTADAARIISAAVGIDGECRFSVCDVNGDGQISVLDAATVLAVLSGSDVAFFDCSLPIRFWIAPSAALDEVAFEVDYGASGSTFVGAGEAAACVATVPVLSAQFENLANARVLRVRLGFAKALERPQVVAICGFVNDRTPSTALRPDDFSVRVISSSLGYSRMPGAASSAAAAGPEPEIRVLF
;
A
#
# COMPACT_ATOMS: atom_id res chain seq x y z
N MET A 1 -42.93 -15.16 -17.32
CA MET A 1 -43.21 -13.74 -17.01
C MET A 1 -42.28 -13.45 -15.87
N CYS A 2 -41.39 -12.49 -16.04
CA CYS A 2 -40.33 -12.29 -15.05
C CYS A 2 -40.84 -11.82 -13.69
N GLY A 3 -40.33 -12.46 -12.63
CA GLY A 3 -40.61 -12.17 -11.24
C GLY A 3 -41.80 -12.93 -10.66
N ASN A 4 -42.19 -14.07 -11.26
CA ASN A 4 -43.32 -14.88 -10.79
C ASN A 4 -42.92 -16.11 -9.95
N GLY A 5 -41.62 -16.29 -9.72
CA GLY A 5 -41.01 -17.35 -8.93
C GLY A 5 -40.79 -18.64 -9.72
N ARG A 6 -40.90 -18.60 -11.05
CA ARG A 6 -40.77 -19.77 -11.94
C ARG A 6 -40.02 -19.39 -13.21
N VAL A 7 -38.92 -20.07 -13.44
CA VAL A 7 -38.16 -19.93 -14.70
C VAL A 7 -38.99 -20.48 -15.87
N GLU A 8 -39.40 -19.59 -16.76
CA GLU A 8 -40.13 -19.92 -18.00
C GLU A 8 -39.22 -19.91 -19.24
N PRO A 9 -39.66 -20.48 -20.39
CA PRO A 9 -38.86 -20.46 -21.61
C PRO A 9 -38.47 -19.03 -22.03
N GLY A 10 -37.16 -18.77 -22.09
CA GLY A 10 -36.59 -17.45 -22.41
C GLY A 10 -36.04 -16.69 -21.20
N GLU A 11 -36.30 -17.17 -19.98
CA GLU A 11 -35.75 -16.63 -18.74
C GLU A 11 -34.53 -17.46 -18.33
N ALA A 12 -33.46 -16.79 -17.90
CA ALA A 12 -32.26 -17.44 -17.39
C ALA A 12 -32.29 -17.60 -15.86
N CYS A 13 -33.12 -16.81 -15.18
CA CYS A 13 -33.43 -16.89 -13.76
C CYS A 13 -34.84 -16.31 -13.51
N ASP A 14 -35.44 -16.64 -12.36
CA ASP A 14 -36.60 -15.97 -11.80
C ASP A 14 -36.62 -16.24 -10.29
N ASP A 15 -36.56 -15.19 -9.48
CA ASP A 15 -36.48 -15.29 -8.02
C ASP A 15 -37.77 -14.82 -7.32
N GLY A 16 -38.86 -14.66 -8.08
CA GLY A 16 -40.17 -14.29 -7.55
C GLY A 16 -40.32 -12.82 -7.20
N ASN A 17 -39.41 -11.96 -7.68
CA ASN A 17 -39.57 -10.52 -7.52
C ASN A 17 -39.05 -9.73 -8.75
N ALA A 18 -39.17 -8.40 -8.72
CA ALA A 18 -38.80 -7.51 -9.83
C ALA A 18 -37.73 -6.49 -9.43
N ARG A 19 -36.88 -6.87 -8.47
CA ARG A 19 -35.73 -6.08 -8.04
C ARG A 19 -34.53 -6.45 -8.90
N ASN A 20 -33.51 -5.61 -8.81
CA ASN A 20 -32.24 -5.80 -9.50
C ASN A 20 -31.09 -5.84 -8.50
N ASP A 21 -31.37 -5.78 -7.19
CA ASP A 21 -30.37 -5.72 -6.15
C ASP A 21 -30.06 -7.09 -5.53
N ASP A 22 -30.52 -8.16 -6.20
CA ASP A 22 -30.34 -9.57 -5.87
C ASP A 22 -29.82 -10.35 -7.09
N GLY A 23 -29.77 -11.67 -7.00
CA GLY A 23 -29.14 -12.52 -8.01
C GLY A 23 -29.88 -12.62 -9.34
N CYS A 24 -31.08 -12.06 -9.47
CA CYS A 24 -31.88 -12.13 -10.69
C CYS A 24 -32.51 -10.78 -11.02
N LEU A 25 -32.07 -10.18 -12.12
CA LEU A 25 -32.62 -8.91 -12.57
C LEU A 25 -34.08 -9.05 -12.98
N ARG A 26 -34.83 -7.94 -12.95
CA ARG A 26 -36.21 -7.81 -13.50
C ARG A 26 -36.33 -8.17 -14.99
N THR A 27 -35.20 -8.34 -15.68
CA THR A 27 -35.11 -8.78 -17.08
C THR A 27 -34.92 -10.30 -17.21
N CYS A 28 -34.96 -11.04 -16.09
CA CYS A 28 -34.76 -12.48 -15.98
C CYS A 28 -33.41 -12.93 -16.55
N GLN A 29 -32.41 -12.09 -16.29
CA GLN A 29 -30.99 -12.37 -16.50
C GLN A 29 -30.32 -12.42 -15.14
N PRO A 30 -29.37 -13.35 -14.92
CA PRO A 30 -28.58 -13.35 -13.70
C PRO A 30 -27.85 -12.01 -13.54
N ALA A 31 -27.83 -11.51 -12.31
CA ALA A 31 -26.99 -10.37 -11.96
C ALA A 31 -25.52 -10.72 -12.17
N ARG A 32 -24.74 -9.74 -12.63
CA ARG A 32 -23.30 -9.86 -12.82
C ARG A 32 -22.64 -8.49 -12.76
N CYS A 33 -21.38 -8.51 -12.34
CA CYS A 33 -20.56 -7.32 -12.35
C CYS A 33 -20.51 -6.65 -13.74
N GLY A 34 -20.76 -5.34 -13.74
CA GLY A 34 -20.80 -4.47 -14.92
C GLY A 34 -22.15 -4.48 -15.64
N ASP A 35 -23.23 -4.97 -15.02
CA ASP A 35 -24.58 -4.93 -15.60
C ASP A 35 -25.38 -3.66 -15.26
N GLY A 36 -24.82 -2.79 -14.40
CA GLY A 36 -25.40 -1.52 -13.99
C GLY A 36 -26.34 -1.61 -12.79
N TYR A 37 -26.42 -2.76 -12.12
CA TYR A 37 -27.21 -2.96 -10.91
C TYR A 37 -26.37 -3.59 -9.80
N LEU A 38 -26.39 -2.98 -8.62
CA LEU A 38 -25.64 -3.47 -7.46
C LEU A 38 -26.27 -4.75 -6.90
N TRP A 39 -25.61 -5.90 -7.07
CA TRP A 39 -25.99 -7.15 -6.40
C TRP A 39 -25.60 -7.14 -4.93
N ARG A 40 -26.55 -6.80 -4.04
CA ARG A 40 -26.29 -6.60 -2.61
C ARG A 40 -25.76 -7.87 -1.94
N GLY A 41 -24.66 -7.69 -1.20
CA GLY A 41 -23.99 -8.77 -0.46
C GLY A 41 -23.10 -9.66 -1.33
N VAL A 42 -22.98 -9.37 -2.63
CA VAL A 42 -22.03 -10.03 -3.55
C VAL A 42 -21.08 -9.01 -4.18
N GLU A 43 -21.62 -7.87 -4.61
CA GLU A 43 -20.86 -6.75 -5.17
C GLU A 43 -20.77 -5.60 -4.17
N GLU A 44 -19.65 -4.87 -4.22
CA GLU A 44 -19.44 -3.66 -3.43
C GLU A 44 -19.94 -2.41 -4.17
N CYS A 45 -19.87 -2.41 -5.51
CA CYS A 45 -20.32 -1.36 -6.40
C CYS A 45 -20.68 -1.92 -7.79
N ASP A 46 -21.44 -1.19 -8.61
CA ASP A 46 -21.63 -1.49 -10.04
C ASP A 46 -22.01 -0.21 -10.82
N GLU A 47 -21.06 0.33 -11.60
CA GLU A 47 -21.26 1.46 -12.52
C GLU A 47 -21.54 1.00 -13.96
N GLY A 48 -21.88 -0.28 -14.14
CA GLY A 48 -22.12 -0.91 -15.42
C GLY A 48 -20.89 -0.86 -16.32
N ALA A 49 -21.08 -0.32 -17.52
CA ALA A 49 -19.98 -0.05 -18.46
C ALA A 49 -18.98 1.00 -17.96
N GLY A 50 -19.29 1.71 -16.86
CA GLY A 50 -18.41 2.68 -16.19
C GLY A 50 -17.36 2.05 -15.28
N ASN A 51 -17.44 0.75 -14.97
CA ASN A 51 -16.44 0.05 -14.17
C ASN A 51 -15.05 0.15 -14.82
N SER A 52 -14.03 0.46 -14.02
CA SER A 52 -12.69 0.76 -14.53
C SER A 52 -11.59 0.47 -13.52
N ASN A 53 -10.44 -0.01 -14.02
CA ASN A 53 -9.24 -0.15 -13.20
C ASN A 53 -8.32 1.09 -13.28
N GLN A 54 -8.77 2.15 -13.95
CA GLN A 54 -8.03 3.43 -13.99
C GLN A 54 -8.05 4.12 -12.61
N PRO A 55 -7.06 4.95 -12.29
CA PRO A 55 -7.08 5.81 -11.11
C PRO A 55 -8.33 6.71 -11.08
N GLY A 56 -8.98 6.84 -9.92
CA GLY A 56 -10.19 7.65 -9.76
C GLY A 56 -11.48 7.03 -10.33
N ALA A 57 -11.46 5.76 -10.73
CA ALA A 57 -12.69 5.01 -10.95
C ALA A 57 -13.51 4.96 -9.65
N ALA A 58 -14.84 5.01 -9.73
CA ALA A 58 -15.71 4.80 -8.56
C ALA A 58 -15.93 3.30 -8.28
N CYS A 59 -15.76 2.46 -9.29
CA CYS A 59 -15.93 1.01 -9.19
C CYS A 59 -14.91 0.29 -10.07
N ARG A 60 -14.26 -0.76 -9.55
CA ARG A 60 -13.31 -1.59 -10.31
C ARG A 60 -14.05 -2.52 -11.27
N THR A 61 -13.33 -3.05 -12.25
CA THR A 61 -13.90 -4.01 -13.24
C THR A 61 -14.29 -5.36 -12.64
N ASP A 62 -13.92 -5.62 -11.40
CA ASP A 62 -14.34 -6.78 -10.61
C ASP A 62 -15.41 -6.43 -9.55
N CYS A 63 -16.03 -5.25 -9.65
CA CYS A 63 -17.09 -4.76 -8.75
C CYS A 63 -16.70 -4.67 -7.28
N THR A 64 -15.40 -4.49 -7.06
CA THR A 64 -14.84 -4.03 -5.80
C THR A 64 -14.74 -2.51 -5.83
N LEU A 65 -14.98 -1.88 -4.69
CA LEU A 65 -14.72 -0.46 -4.55
C LEU A 65 -13.20 -0.24 -4.61
N PRO A 66 -12.70 0.73 -5.39
CA PRO A 66 -11.29 1.08 -5.35
C PRO A 66 -10.95 1.62 -3.97
N ASP A 67 -9.88 1.10 -3.34
CA ASP A 67 -9.33 1.73 -2.13
C ASP A 67 -8.76 3.11 -2.51
N ILE A 68 -9.59 4.14 -2.41
CA ILE A 68 -9.19 5.54 -2.57
C ILE A 68 -8.67 5.99 -1.20
N CYS A 69 -7.47 6.58 -1.18
CA CYS A 69 -6.94 7.12 0.07
C CYS A 69 -7.88 8.19 0.63
N GLY A 70 -8.30 8.04 1.89
CA GLY A 70 -9.24 8.92 2.57
C GLY A 70 -10.72 8.64 2.32
N ASP A 71 -11.10 7.61 1.56
CA ASP A 71 -12.50 7.18 1.31
C ASP A 71 -12.90 6.05 2.28
N ALA A 72 -13.00 6.41 3.56
CA ALA A 72 -13.13 5.47 4.67
C ALA A 72 -14.48 4.76 4.74
N ASP A 73 -15.55 5.31 4.15
CA ASP A 73 -16.81 4.59 4.00
C ASP A 73 -16.94 3.83 2.67
N ARG A 74 -15.95 4.01 1.78
CA ARG A 74 -15.81 3.36 0.49
C ARG A 74 -16.96 3.71 -0.46
N ASP A 75 -17.53 4.91 -0.39
CA ASP A 75 -18.57 5.31 -1.35
C ASP A 75 -18.02 5.78 -2.71
N GLY A 76 -16.70 5.73 -2.88
CA GLY A 76 -15.96 6.19 -4.06
C GLY A 76 -15.63 7.67 -4.01
N ARG A 77 -15.86 8.38 -2.89
CA ARG A 77 -15.62 9.81 -2.73
C ARG A 77 -14.98 10.11 -1.39
N VAL A 78 -14.03 11.04 -1.41
CA VAL A 78 -13.48 11.60 -0.18
C VAL A 78 -14.37 12.76 0.27
N THR A 79 -14.98 12.64 1.44
CA THR A 79 -15.94 13.58 2.02
C THR A 79 -15.73 13.77 3.54
N THR A 80 -16.55 14.62 4.16
CA THR A 80 -16.52 14.78 5.62
C THR A 80 -17.09 13.56 6.37
N ALA A 81 -17.86 12.70 5.69
CA ALA A 81 -18.33 11.43 6.26
C ALA A 81 -17.15 10.49 6.51
N ASP A 82 -16.17 10.47 5.62
CA ASP A 82 -14.94 9.68 5.74
C ASP A 82 -14.10 10.13 6.94
N ALA A 83 -13.93 11.44 7.11
CA ALA A 83 -13.24 11.97 8.28
C ALA A 83 -13.91 11.51 9.59
N ALA A 84 -15.24 11.45 9.64
CA ALA A 84 -15.97 10.94 10.81
C ALA A 84 -15.77 9.43 11.04
N ARG A 85 -15.70 8.64 9.96
CA ARG A 85 -15.36 7.20 10.02
C ARG A 85 -13.94 6.98 10.53
N ILE A 86 -12.97 7.75 10.02
CA ILE A 86 -11.57 7.69 10.47
C ILE A 86 -11.46 8.06 11.96
N ILE A 87 -12.19 9.10 12.42
CA ILE A 87 -12.24 9.44 13.86
C ILE A 87 -12.79 8.26 14.67
N SER A 88 -13.87 7.63 14.21
CA SER A 88 -14.50 6.49 14.89
C SER A 88 -13.53 5.29 14.96
N ALA A 89 -12.75 5.07 13.91
CA ALA A 89 -11.71 4.04 13.89
C ALA A 89 -10.53 4.36 14.81
N ALA A 90 -10.07 5.61 14.83
CA ALA A 90 -8.99 6.06 15.70
C ALA A 90 -9.29 5.88 17.19
N VAL A 91 -10.57 5.95 17.59
CA VAL A 91 -11.00 5.72 18.98
C VAL A 91 -11.45 4.28 19.25
N GLY A 92 -11.36 3.39 18.25
CA GLY A 92 -11.72 1.98 18.38
C GLY A 92 -13.22 1.70 18.47
N ILE A 93 -14.06 2.61 17.99
CA ILE A 93 -15.51 2.41 17.88
C ILE A 93 -15.87 1.64 16.60
N ASP A 94 -15.10 1.87 15.53
CA ASP A 94 -15.28 1.22 14.22
C ASP A 94 -14.00 0.46 13.84
N GLY A 95 -14.09 -0.86 13.65
CA GLY A 95 -12.95 -1.72 13.35
C GLY A 95 -12.74 -1.99 11.85
N GLU A 96 -13.62 -1.48 10.99
CA GLU A 96 -13.63 -1.86 9.56
C GLU A 96 -12.72 -0.98 8.69
N CYS A 97 -12.21 0.12 9.25
CA CYS A 97 -11.38 1.09 8.54
C CYS A 97 -10.00 0.53 8.23
N ARG A 98 -9.69 0.20 6.97
CA ARG A 98 -8.37 -0.37 6.61
C ARG A 98 -7.28 0.69 6.52
N PHE A 99 -6.03 0.34 6.82
CA PHE A 99 -4.90 1.29 6.75
C PHE A 99 -4.74 1.90 5.35
N SER A 100 -4.98 1.13 4.29
CA SER A 100 -4.90 1.54 2.87
C SER A 100 -5.79 2.72 2.50
N VAL A 101 -6.74 3.05 3.36
CA VAL A 101 -7.75 4.09 3.15
C VAL A 101 -7.76 5.09 4.31
N CYS A 102 -7.54 4.63 5.54
CA CYS A 102 -7.79 5.42 6.75
C CYS A 102 -6.54 5.99 7.42
N ASP A 103 -5.36 5.47 7.08
CA ASP A 103 -4.06 6.03 7.49
C ASP A 103 -3.62 7.02 6.41
N VAL A 104 -4.28 8.16 6.37
CA VAL A 104 -4.24 9.12 5.26
C VAL A 104 -2.92 9.86 5.19
N ASN A 105 -2.22 9.99 6.32
CA ASN A 105 -0.88 10.54 6.37
C ASN A 105 0.22 9.49 6.16
N GLY A 106 -0.15 8.21 6.09
CA GLY A 106 0.74 7.09 5.86
C GLY A 106 1.70 6.84 7.01
N ASP A 107 1.39 7.21 8.26
CA ASP A 107 2.32 7.03 9.40
C ASP A 107 2.25 5.65 10.06
N GLY A 108 1.38 4.77 9.56
CA GLY A 108 1.16 3.42 10.06
C GLY A 108 0.16 3.36 11.21
N GLN A 109 -0.53 4.47 11.49
CA GLN A 109 -1.54 4.58 12.54
C GLN A 109 -2.82 5.21 11.99
N ILE A 110 -3.96 4.69 12.44
CA ILE A 110 -5.23 5.39 12.22
C ILE A 110 -5.47 6.26 13.45
N SER A 111 -5.41 7.57 13.26
CA SER A 111 -5.47 8.57 14.32
C SER A 111 -6.42 9.72 13.95
N VAL A 112 -6.68 10.60 14.91
CA VAL A 112 -7.42 11.84 14.63
C VAL A 112 -6.68 12.78 13.68
N LEU A 113 -5.36 12.60 13.50
CA LEU A 113 -4.59 13.38 12.53
C LEU A 113 -4.93 12.99 11.09
N ASP A 114 -5.27 11.73 10.84
CA ASP A 114 -5.68 11.26 9.51
C ASP A 114 -6.99 11.91 9.08
N ALA A 115 -7.97 11.93 9.98
CA ALA A 115 -9.23 12.63 9.75
C ALA A 115 -9.02 14.13 9.54
N ALA A 116 -8.10 14.75 10.29
CA ALA A 116 -7.76 16.15 10.09
C ALA A 116 -7.11 16.40 8.72
N THR A 117 -6.30 15.47 8.23
CA THR A 117 -5.70 15.53 6.87
C THR A 117 -6.77 15.45 5.79
N VAL A 118 -7.78 14.57 5.93
CA VAL A 118 -8.94 14.53 5.03
C VAL A 118 -9.66 15.88 5.01
N LEU A 119 -10.00 16.42 6.19
CA LEU A 119 -10.69 17.71 6.28
C LEU A 119 -9.87 18.86 5.68
N ALA A 120 -8.54 18.83 5.85
CA ALA A 120 -7.63 19.80 5.26
C ALA A 120 -7.68 19.75 3.72
N VAL A 121 -7.62 18.57 3.10
CA VAL A 121 -7.78 18.42 1.64
C VAL A 121 -9.13 18.94 1.17
N LEU A 122 -10.22 18.58 1.86
CA LEU A 122 -11.56 19.03 1.50
C LEU A 122 -11.73 20.55 1.61
N SER A 123 -10.95 21.21 2.47
CA SER A 123 -10.90 22.67 2.58
C SER A 123 -10.03 23.34 1.50
N GLY A 124 -9.42 22.57 0.60
CA GLY A 124 -8.50 23.05 -0.41
C GLY A 124 -7.11 23.38 0.14
N SER A 125 -6.74 22.87 1.31
CA SER A 125 -5.39 23.01 1.84
C SER A 125 -4.46 22.03 1.11
N ASP A 126 -3.31 22.54 0.66
CA ASP A 126 -2.22 21.68 0.17
C ASP A 126 -1.55 20.99 1.37
N VAL A 127 -1.94 19.74 1.63
CA VAL A 127 -1.27 18.90 2.61
C VAL A 127 -0.18 18.07 1.93
N ALA A 128 0.99 18.04 2.54
CA ALA A 128 2.16 17.33 1.99
C ALA A 128 2.05 15.79 2.12
N PHE A 129 1.07 15.28 2.86
CA PHE A 129 0.96 13.88 3.26
C PHE A 129 -0.48 13.39 3.10
N PHE A 130 -1.07 13.53 1.90
CA PHE A 130 -2.32 12.82 1.56
C PHE A 130 -1.95 11.62 0.69
N ASP A 131 -1.42 10.60 1.35
CA ASP A 131 -0.97 9.37 0.73
C ASP A 131 -1.05 8.26 1.79
N CYS A 132 -1.89 7.26 1.52
CA CYS A 132 -2.08 6.12 2.40
C CYS A 132 -0.96 5.07 2.26
N SER A 133 0.10 5.41 1.52
CA SER A 133 1.33 4.64 1.50
C SER A 133 2.20 4.97 2.70
N LEU A 134 2.62 3.92 3.41
CA LEU A 134 3.54 3.99 4.53
C LEU A 134 4.97 4.22 4.01
N PRO A 135 5.61 5.38 4.26
CA PRO A 135 6.98 5.63 3.87
C PRO A 135 7.90 4.97 4.90
N ILE A 136 8.53 3.87 4.50
CA ILE A 136 9.48 3.16 5.33
C ILE A 136 10.87 3.75 5.14
N ARG A 137 11.43 4.25 6.23
CA ARG A 137 12.77 4.83 6.31
C ARG A 137 13.77 3.80 6.81
N PHE A 138 14.95 3.76 6.20
CA PHE A 138 16.03 2.89 6.68
C PHE A 138 17.13 3.70 7.32
N TRP A 139 17.37 3.44 8.60
CA TRP A 139 18.52 3.93 9.34
C TRP A 139 19.66 2.92 9.25
N ILE A 140 20.84 3.40 8.88
CA ILE A 140 22.05 2.58 8.78
C ILE A 140 23.10 3.14 9.72
N ALA A 141 23.56 2.32 10.67
CA ALA A 141 24.68 2.65 11.54
C ALA A 141 25.99 2.71 10.74
N PRO A 142 26.98 3.50 11.17
CA PRO A 142 28.32 3.43 10.62
C PRO A 142 28.97 2.09 11.01
N SER A 143 29.08 1.17 10.05
CA SER A 143 30.18 0.19 10.02
C SER A 143 31.37 0.86 9.36
N ALA A 144 32.61 0.57 9.77
CA ALA A 144 33.84 1.16 9.21
C ALA A 144 33.71 1.46 7.70
N ALA A 145 34.05 2.67 7.25
CA ALA A 145 33.90 3.16 5.87
C ALA A 145 33.02 2.33 4.91
N LEU A 146 31.69 2.37 5.06
CA LEU A 146 30.76 1.60 4.23
C LEU A 146 30.59 2.24 2.84
N ASP A 147 31.00 1.52 1.79
CA ASP A 147 30.92 1.99 0.40
C ASP A 147 29.68 1.44 -0.32
N GLU A 148 29.27 0.21 -0.01
CA GLU A 148 28.06 -0.41 -0.56
C GLU A 148 27.39 -1.30 0.49
N VAL A 149 26.05 -1.32 0.48
CA VAL A 149 25.24 -2.23 1.30
C VAL A 149 24.06 -2.78 0.50
N ALA A 150 23.82 -4.07 0.65
CA ALA A 150 22.67 -4.77 0.11
C ALA A 150 21.89 -5.45 1.24
N PHE A 151 20.57 -5.27 1.26
CA PHE A 151 19.69 -5.89 2.25
C PHE A 151 18.34 -6.26 1.65
N GLU A 152 17.64 -7.17 2.30
CA GLU A 152 16.28 -7.59 1.99
C GLU A 152 15.34 -7.22 3.12
N VAL A 153 14.13 -6.81 2.76
CA VAL A 153 13.03 -6.46 3.67
C VAL A 153 11.87 -7.38 3.38
N ASP A 154 11.52 -8.23 4.35
CA ASP A 154 10.28 -9.02 4.31
C ASP A 154 9.13 -8.17 4.84
N TYR A 155 8.14 -7.93 3.99
CA TYR A 155 6.91 -7.20 4.30
C TYR A 155 5.67 -8.11 4.25
N GLY A 156 5.84 -9.43 4.11
CA GLY A 156 4.74 -10.37 4.03
C GLY A 156 3.97 -10.48 5.35
N ALA A 157 4.70 -10.45 6.47
CA ALA A 157 4.14 -10.52 7.82
C ALA A 157 3.36 -9.27 8.24
N SER A 158 3.52 -8.14 7.54
CA SER A 158 2.77 -6.89 7.76
C SER A 158 1.56 -6.74 6.83
N GLY A 159 1.35 -7.65 5.87
CA GLY A 159 0.18 -7.64 4.97
C GLY A 159 0.17 -6.46 4.01
N SER A 160 1.21 -5.64 4.10
CA SER A 160 1.56 -4.61 3.17
C SER A 160 1.80 -5.18 1.79
N THR A 161 1.50 -4.37 0.79
CA THR A 161 1.87 -4.57 -0.60
C THR A 161 2.72 -3.38 -1.02
N PHE A 162 3.79 -3.66 -1.74
CA PHE A 162 4.60 -2.60 -2.32
C PHE A 162 3.86 -2.03 -3.55
N VAL A 163 3.41 -0.78 -3.45
CA VAL A 163 2.70 -0.10 -4.54
C VAL A 163 3.72 0.61 -5.42
N GLY A 164 4.36 -0.19 -6.27
CA GLY A 164 5.21 0.29 -7.35
C GLY A 164 4.85 -0.46 -8.60
N ALA A 165 3.99 0.12 -9.44
CA ALA A 165 3.81 -0.37 -10.79
C ALA A 165 5.12 -0.15 -11.56
N GLY A 166 5.91 -1.20 -11.75
CA GLY A 166 6.96 -1.27 -12.78
C GLY A 166 8.35 -0.75 -12.44
N GLU A 167 8.54 0.22 -11.54
CA GLU A 167 9.90 0.65 -11.15
C GLU A 167 9.98 1.00 -9.67
N ALA A 168 11.19 0.88 -9.15
CA ALA A 168 11.68 1.39 -7.88
C ALA A 168 11.33 2.85 -7.50
N ALA A 169 10.45 3.53 -8.24
CA ALA A 169 10.18 4.96 -8.18
C ALA A 169 9.61 5.46 -6.84
N ALA A 170 8.91 4.61 -6.09
CA ALA A 170 8.46 4.95 -4.73
C ALA A 170 9.58 4.79 -3.67
N CYS A 171 10.72 4.22 -4.05
CA CYS A 171 11.89 4.10 -3.21
C CYS A 171 12.92 5.18 -3.55
N VAL A 172 12.98 6.24 -2.74
CA VAL A 172 13.90 7.37 -2.97
C VAL A 172 14.95 7.43 -1.86
N ALA A 173 16.20 7.67 -2.24
CA ALA A 173 17.26 7.95 -1.28
C ALA A 173 17.33 9.44 -0.97
N THR A 174 17.21 9.81 0.31
CA THR A 174 17.26 11.21 0.77
C THR A 174 18.66 11.75 1.00
N VAL A 175 19.70 10.92 0.84
CA VAL A 175 21.10 11.29 1.03
C VAL A 175 21.88 11.08 -0.27
N PRO A 176 23.12 11.60 -0.40
CA PRO A 176 23.94 11.42 -1.60
C PRO A 176 24.42 9.97 -1.74
N VAL A 177 23.55 9.13 -2.29
CA VAL A 177 23.84 7.77 -2.73
C VAL A 177 24.30 7.85 -4.19
N LEU A 178 25.41 7.22 -4.53
CA LEU A 178 25.95 7.14 -5.89
C LEU A 178 25.07 6.25 -6.79
N SER A 179 24.53 5.17 -6.23
CA SER A 179 23.64 4.24 -6.91
C SER A 179 22.63 3.64 -5.93
N ALA A 180 21.34 3.65 -6.31
CA ALA A 180 20.30 2.97 -5.56
C ALA A 180 19.53 2.04 -6.51
N GLN A 181 19.45 0.76 -6.15
CA GLN A 181 18.70 -0.25 -6.90
C GLN A 181 17.70 -0.89 -5.97
N PHE A 182 16.46 -1.04 -6.45
CA PHE A 182 15.39 -1.67 -5.71
C PHE A 182 14.71 -2.71 -6.59
N GLU A 183 14.53 -3.90 -6.06
CA GLU A 183 13.95 -5.05 -6.74
C GLU A 183 12.85 -5.63 -5.86
N ASN A 184 11.60 -5.50 -6.30
CA ASN A 184 10.46 -6.07 -5.59
C ASN A 184 10.19 -7.50 -6.05
N LEU A 185 10.47 -8.47 -5.17
CA LEU A 185 10.15 -9.88 -5.37
C LEU A 185 8.72 -10.14 -4.86
N ALA A 186 7.71 -9.62 -5.57
CA ALA A 186 6.32 -9.56 -5.12
C ALA A 186 5.74 -10.91 -4.67
N ASN A 187 6.05 -12.01 -5.38
CA ASN A 187 5.59 -13.36 -5.02
C ASN A 187 6.08 -13.82 -3.64
N ALA A 188 7.29 -13.39 -3.25
CA ALA A 188 7.88 -13.69 -1.95
C ALA A 188 7.59 -12.60 -0.92
N ARG A 189 6.99 -11.47 -1.32
CA ARG A 189 6.79 -10.27 -0.50
C ARG A 189 8.09 -9.76 0.14
N VAL A 190 9.15 -9.77 -0.66
CA VAL A 190 10.48 -9.31 -0.26
C VAL A 190 10.92 -8.15 -1.16
N LEU A 191 11.37 -7.06 -0.57
CA LEU A 191 12.03 -5.96 -1.26
C LEU A 191 13.54 -6.08 -1.08
N ARG A 192 14.27 -6.25 -2.18
CA ARG A 192 15.74 -6.20 -2.17
C ARG A 192 16.21 -4.80 -2.50
N VAL A 193 17.14 -4.29 -1.70
CA VAL A 193 17.71 -2.95 -1.82
C VAL A 193 19.23 -3.06 -1.94
N ARG A 194 19.83 -2.32 -2.87
CA ARG A 194 21.28 -2.09 -2.95
C ARG A 194 21.58 -0.61 -3.04
N LEU A 195 22.46 -0.14 -2.16
CA LEU A 195 22.89 1.25 -2.08
C LEU A 195 24.41 1.32 -2.17
N GLY A 196 24.93 2.10 -3.12
CA GLY A 196 26.34 2.46 -3.23
C GLY A 196 26.53 3.93 -2.88
N PHE A 197 27.51 4.25 -2.04
CA PHE A 197 27.73 5.60 -1.52
C PHE A 197 28.89 6.30 -2.24
N ALA A 198 28.74 7.61 -2.49
CA ALA A 198 29.81 8.40 -3.12
C ALA A 198 31.00 8.65 -2.17
N LYS A 199 30.74 8.60 -0.86
CA LYS A 199 31.71 8.64 0.23
C LYS A 199 31.25 7.66 1.30
N ALA A 200 32.22 7.07 1.99
CA ALA A 200 32.01 6.26 3.17
C ALA A 200 31.05 6.93 4.18
N LEU A 201 30.13 6.16 4.74
CA LEU A 201 29.27 6.62 5.84
C LEU A 201 30.09 6.76 7.12
N GLU A 202 30.29 7.99 7.58
CA GLU A 202 31.03 8.30 8.83
C GLU A 202 30.11 8.51 10.04
N ARG A 203 28.79 8.59 9.81
CA ARG A 203 27.75 8.80 10.84
C ARG A 203 26.49 8.05 10.43
N PRO A 204 25.60 7.71 11.38
CA PRO A 204 24.33 7.10 11.03
C PRO A 204 23.51 8.02 10.13
N GLN A 205 22.84 7.45 9.12
CA GLN A 205 22.04 8.19 8.15
C GLN A 205 20.73 7.47 7.87
N VAL A 206 19.69 8.23 7.51
CA VAL A 206 18.47 7.70 6.91
C VAL A 206 18.61 7.78 5.40
N VAL A 207 18.60 6.64 4.71
CA VAL A 207 19.12 6.58 3.33
C VAL A 207 18.15 6.11 2.26
N ALA A 208 16.98 5.61 2.62
CA ALA A 208 15.96 5.20 1.65
C ALA A 208 14.57 5.35 2.28
N ILE A 209 13.61 5.82 1.49
CA ILE A 209 12.19 5.96 1.81
C ILE A 209 11.42 5.11 0.80
N CYS A 210 10.70 4.08 1.23
CA CYS A 210 9.91 3.22 0.35
C CYS A 210 8.43 3.19 0.77
N GLY A 211 7.51 3.44 -0.16
CA GLY A 211 6.06 3.41 0.11
C GLY A 211 5.44 2.01 0.08
N PHE A 212 4.59 1.68 1.06
CA PHE A 212 3.81 0.44 1.11
C PHE A 212 2.34 0.72 1.42
N VAL A 213 1.41 0.08 0.72
CA VAL A 213 -0.02 0.16 1.08
C VAL A 213 -0.39 -1.06 1.92
N ASN A 214 -1.09 -0.86 3.02
CA ASN A 214 -1.49 -1.93 3.93
C ASN A 214 -3.00 -2.10 3.96
N ASP A 215 -3.52 -3.22 3.46
CA ASP A 215 -4.96 -3.47 3.40
C ASP A 215 -5.50 -4.23 4.63
N ARG A 216 -4.83 -4.11 5.78
CA ARG A 216 -5.27 -4.72 7.03
C ARG A 216 -6.29 -3.85 7.75
N THR A 217 -7.19 -4.50 8.46
CA THR A 217 -7.99 -3.87 9.51
C THR A 217 -7.11 -3.59 10.74
N PRO A 218 -7.32 -2.47 11.44
CA PRO A 218 -6.56 -2.08 12.61
C PRO A 218 -6.78 -3.10 13.73
N SER A 219 -5.67 -3.71 14.14
CA SER A 219 -5.58 -4.49 15.38
C SER A 219 -4.49 -3.92 16.27
N THR A 220 -3.40 -3.46 15.67
CA THR A 220 -2.34 -2.64 16.28
C THR A 220 -1.71 -1.74 15.21
N ALA A 221 -1.18 -0.59 15.63
CA ALA A 221 -0.32 0.25 14.79
C ALA A 221 0.87 -0.56 14.25
N LEU A 222 1.24 -0.31 12.99
CA LEU A 222 2.45 -0.88 12.43
C LEU A 222 3.67 -0.33 13.16
N ARG A 223 4.63 -1.21 13.43
CA ARG A 223 5.92 -0.89 14.05
C ARG A 223 7.05 -1.23 13.11
N PRO A 224 8.19 -0.53 13.21
CA PRO A 224 9.33 -0.86 12.36
C PRO A 224 9.78 -2.31 12.50
N ASP A 225 9.60 -2.90 13.69
CA ASP A 225 9.89 -4.30 13.99
C ASP A 225 8.94 -5.30 13.31
N ASP A 226 7.81 -4.85 12.76
CA ASP A 226 6.90 -5.70 11.96
C ASP A 226 7.49 -6.06 10.59
N PHE A 227 8.59 -5.39 10.21
CA PHE A 227 9.34 -5.65 9.00
C PHE A 227 10.66 -6.35 9.37
N SER A 228 10.90 -7.51 8.78
CA SER A 228 12.16 -8.22 9.02
C SER A 228 13.21 -7.77 8.00
N VAL A 229 14.38 -7.35 8.47
CA VAL A 229 15.48 -6.88 7.62
C VAL A 229 16.67 -7.82 7.73
N ARG A 230 17.23 -8.21 6.59
CA ARG A 230 18.39 -9.08 6.51
C ARG A 230 19.46 -8.47 5.59
N VAL A 231 20.66 -8.26 6.13
CA VAL A 231 21.80 -7.86 5.31
C VAL A 231 22.22 -9.03 4.41
N ILE A 232 22.44 -8.74 3.13
CA ILE A 232 22.91 -9.72 2.14
C ILE A 232 24.42 -9.57 1.93
N SER A 233 24.90 -8.33 1.83
CA SER A 233 26.32 -8.01 1.66
C SER A 233 26.63 -6.57 2.04
N SER A 234 27.87 -6.33 2.50
CA SER A 234 28.42 -4.99 2.76
C SER A 234 29.89 -4.93 2.39
N SER A 235 30.35 -3.81 1.81
CA SER A 235 31.78 -3.60 1.48
C SER A 235 32.38 -2.43 2.26
N LEU A 236 33.59 -2.64 2.79
CA LEU A 236 34.39 -1.61 3.45
C LEU A 236 35.31 -0.94 2.42
N GLY A 237 35.43 0.39 2.44
CA GLY A 237 36.08 1.21 1.42
C GLY A 237 37.61 1.20 1.37
N TYR A 238 38.26 0.04 1.55
CA TYR A 238 39.72 -0.06 1.41
C TYR A 238 40.20 -0.23 -0.05
N SER A 239 39.30 -0.41 -1.02
CA SER A 239 39.67 -0.87 -2.38
C SER A 239 39.99 0.23 -3.41
N ARG A 240 40.12 1.50 -3.03
CA ARG A 240 40.51 2.60 -3.96
C ARG A 240 42.00 2.98 -3.96
N MET A 241 42.91 2.09 -3.55
CA MET A 241 44.34 2.24 -3.88
C MET A 241 44.70 1.37 -5.10
N PRO A 242 45.27 1.94 -6.18
CA PRO A 242 45.68 1.18 -7.35
C PRO A 242 46.85 0.26 -6.95
N GLY A 243 46.60 -1.05 -6.84
CA GLY A 243 47.60 -2.06 -6.52
C GLY A 243 47.17 -3.14 -5.53
N ALA A 244 46.01 -3.03 -4.89
CA ALA A 244 45.51 -4.10 -4.02
C ALA A 244 44.88 -5.22 -4.86
N ALA A 245 45.49 -6.40 -4.83
CA ALA A 245 44.95 -7.61 -5.42
C ALA A 245 43.52 -7.88 -4.95
N SER A 246 42.71 -8.46 -5.84
CA SER A 246 41.43 -9.10 -5.53
C SER A 246 41.65 -10.20 -4.49
N SER A 247 41.66 -9.84 -3.21
CA SER A 247 41.48 -10.75 -2.10
C SER A 247 40.13 -10.43 -1.51
N ALA A 248 39.28 -11.46 -1.38
CA ALA A 248 38.00 -11.42 -0.70
C ALA A 248 38.10 -10.47 0.51
N ALA A 249 37.41 -9.33 0.40
CA ALA A 249 37.37 -8.34 1.48
C ALA A 249 36.94 -9.09 2.73
N ALA A 250 37.81 -9.11 3.75
CA ALA A 250 37.42 -9.61 5.06
C ALA A 250 36.16 -8.85 5.46
N ALA A 251 35.06 -9.58 5.65
CA ALA A 251 33.80 -9.01 6.07
C ALA A 251 34.07 -8.23 7.36
N GLY A 252 33.95 -6.90 7.29
CA GLY A 252 33.81 -6.10 8.49
C GLY A 252 32.60 -6.56 9.30
N PRO A 253 32.42 -6.05 10.53
CA PRO A 253 31.15 -6.22 11.21
C PRO A 253 30.03 -5.74 10.28
N GLU A 254 28.99 -6.56 10.12
CA GLU A 254 27.83 -6.20 9.31
C GLU A 254 27.25 -4.86 9.82
N PRO A 255 26.84 -3.95 8.93
CA PRO A 255 26.20 -2.71 9.35
C PRO A 255 24.90 -3.02 10.08
N GLU A 256 24.68 -2.34 11.19
CA GLU A 256 23.39 -2.37 11.86
C GLU A 256 22.39 -1.53 11.04
N ILE A 257 21.32 -2.18 10.58
CA ILE A 257 20.24 -1.54 9.82
C ILE A 257 18.96 -1.63 10.64
N ARG A 258 18.26 -0.50 10.76
CA ARG A 258 16.96 -0.42 11.44
C ARG A 258 15.93 0.22 10.52
N VAL A 259 14.70 -0.26 10.63
CA VAL A 259 13.53 0.36 9.99
C VAL A 259 13.03 1.50 10.88
N LEU A 260 12.49 2.54 10.28
CA LEU A 260 11.84 3.68 10.92
C LEU A 260 10.58 4.07 10.13
N PHE A 261 9.61 4.70 10.79
CA PHE A 261 8.46 5.36 10.17
C PHE A 261 8.52 6.86 10.35
#